data_AF-A0A7S2DNI0-F1
#
_entry.id   AF-A0A7S2DNI0-F1
#
_cell.length_a   1.000
_cell.length_b   1.000
_cell.length_c   1.000
_cell.angle_alpha   90.00
_cell.angle_beta   90.00
_cell.angle_gamma   90.00
#
_symmetry.space_group_name_H-M   'P 1'
#
loop_
_entity.id
_entity.type
_entity.pdbx_description
1 polymer ?
#
loop_
_entity_poly.entity_id
_entity_poly.type
_entity_poly.pdbx_seq_one_letter_code
_entity_poly.pdbx_strand_id
1 'polypeptide(L)'
;RGDHDPEKAAEVKMIRTHRFLDMSALDEHHIDEPEYDVANFYHHHGFAQRVARNEHFGNIALLMIGLNAIYIGIDAQFNTEDNPFRAALYFQVAEQVFCVFFLLEWLVRFMAFKRKSDCMKDTWFKFDTVLVALMLMETWGLMIVCAILD
;
A
#
# COMPACT_ATOMS: atom_id res chain seq x y z
N ARG A 1 29.24 -45.09 27.66
CA ARG A 1 28.16 -46.10 27.50
C ARG A 1 26.87 -45.33 27.26
N GLY A 2 26.64 -44.92 26.02
CA GLY A 2 25.44 -44.20 25.60
C GLY A 2 24.80 -45.05 24.52
N ASP A 3 23.60 -45.53 24.81
CA ASP A 3 22.80 -46.46 24.02
C ASP A 3 22.57 -45.90 22.62
N HIS A 4 23.30 -46.41 21.62
CA HIS A 4 22.95 -46.18 20.23
C HIS A 4 21.91 -47.21 19.84
N ASP A 5 20.72 -47.05 20.42
CA ASP A 5 19.56 -47.89 20.17
C ASP A 5 19.08 -47.66 18.72
N PRO A 6 19.29 -48.64 17.82
CA PRO A 6 18.97 -48.50 16.40
C PRO A 6 17.46 -48.35 16.16
N GLU A 7 16.63 -48.80 17.10
CA GLU A 7 15.17 -48.75 17.01
C GLU A 7 14.66 -47.31 17.15
N LYS A 8 15.20 -46.55 18.10
CA LYS A 8 14.89 -45.11 18.26
C LYS A 8 15.33 -44.27 17.07
N ALA A 9 16.48 -44.63 16.46
CA ALA A 9 16.95 -43.95 15.25
C ALA A 9 16.02 -44.22 14.05
N ALA A 10 15.47 -45.43 13.94
CA ALA A 10 14.50 -45.78 12.92
C ALA A 10 13.16 -45.06 13.14
N GLU A 11 12.69 -44.97 14.38
CA GLU A 11 11.46 -44.26 14.75
C GLU A 11 11.54 -42.76 14.42
N VAL A 12 12.64 -42.10 14.80
CA VAL A 12 12.87 -40.68 14.48
C VAL A 12 12.95 -40.45 12.97
N LYS A 13 13.56 -41.37 12.21
CA LYS A 13 13.62 -41.30 10.75
C LYS A 13 12.23 -41.49 10.11
N MET A 14 11.40 -42.36 10.68
CA MET A 14 10.03 -42.58 10.22
C MET A 14 9.15 -41.35 10.48
N ILE A 15 9.20 -40.79 11.69
CA ILE A 15 8.46 -39.58 12.08
C ILE A 15 8.87 -38.40 11.20
N ARG A 16 10.17 -38.24 10.90
CA ARG A 16 10.66 -37.17 10.04
C ARG A 16 10.20 -37.33 8.59
N THR A 17 10.21 -38.56 8.08
CA THR A 17 9.74 -38.86 6.72
C THR A 17 8.24 -38.61 6.58
N HIS A 18 7.43 -39.08 7.56
CA HIS A 18 5.99 -38.86 7.56
C HIS A 18 5.63 -37.37 7.62
N ARG A 19 6.34 -36.59 8.45
CA ARG A 19 6.13 -35.14 8.56
C ARG A 19 6.52 -34.38 7.28
N PHE A 20 7.54 -34.85 6.56
CA PHE A 20 7.93 -34.28 5.28
C PHE A 20 6.89 -34.57 4.19
N LEU A 21 6.34 -35.80 4.16
CA LEU A 21 5.28 -36.19 3.22
C LEU A 21 3.98 -35.41 3.46
N ASP A 22 3.60 -35.22 4.73
CA ASP A 22 2.42 -34.43 5.11
C ASP A 22 2.58 -32.95 4.71
N MET A 23 3.79 -32.38 4.86
CA MET A 23 4.09 -31.01 4.42
C MET A 23 4.02 -30.85 2.90
N SER A 24 4.46 -31.85 2.13
CA SER A 24 4.30 -31.84 0.66
C SER A 24 2.85 -32.06 0.20
N ALA A 25 2.04 -32.80 0.96
CA ALA A 25 0.62 -33.02 0.65
C ALA A 25 -0.26 -31.80 0.94
N LEU A 26 0.18 -30.90 1.83
CA LEU A 26 -0.45 -29.61 2.10
C LEU A 26 -0.16 -28.55 1.01
N ASP A 27 0.84 -28.80 0.15
CA ASP A 27 1.19 -27.93 -0.99
C ASP A 27 0.32 -28.23 -2.23
N GLU A 28 -0.40 -29.37 -2.25
CA GLU A 28 -1.21 -29.83 -3.38
C GLU A 28 -2.68 -29.38 -3.35
N HIS A 29 -3.14 -28.73 -2.28
CA HIS A 29 -4.54 -28.28 -2.16
C HIS A 29 -4.64 -26.75 -2.03
N HIS A 30 -5.12 -26.10 -3.11
CA HIS A 30 -5.60 -24.71 -3.27
C HIS A 30 -4.72 -23.71 -4.06
N ILE A 31 -4.14 -24.13 -5.20
CA ILE A 31 -3.50 -23.21 -6.18
C ILE A 31 -4.43 -22.99 -7.40
N ASP A 32 -5.73 -22.80 -7.19
CA ASP A 32 -6.70 -22.54 -8.27
C ASP A 32 -7.65 -21.37 -7.92
N GLU A 33 -7.30 -20.52 -6.94
CA GLU A 33 -7.97 -19.23 -6.83
C GLU A 33 -7.33 -18.26 -7.85
N PRO A 34 -8.11 -17.69 -8.79
CA PRO A 34 -7.56 -16.70 -9.70
C PRO A 34 -7.01 -15.55 -8.87
N GLU A 35 -5.73 -15.22 -9.08
CA GLU A 35 -5.06 -14.12 -8.41
C GLU A 35 -5.93 -12.86 -8.54
N TYR A 36 -6.28 -12.25 -7.40
CA TYR A 36 -7.18 -11.10 -7.38
C TYR A 36 -6.52 -9.93 -8.12
N ASP A 37 -6.94 -9.71 -9.37
CA ASP A 37 -6.51 -8.58 -10.16
C ASP A 37 -7.61 -7.50 -10.20
N VAL A 38 -7.33 -6.38 -9.54
CA VAL A 38 -8.19 -5.20 -9.48
C VAL A 38 -8.49 -4.65 -10.88
N ALA A 39 -7.58 -4.88 -11.84
CA ALA A 39 -7.74 -4.46 -13.22
C ALA A 39 -8.94 -5.11 -13.92
N ASN A 40 -9.46 -6.23 -13.40
CA ASN A 40 -10.69 -6.86 -13.88
C ASN A 40 -11.95 -6.01 -13.67
N PHE A 41 -11.93 -5.09 -12.69
CA PHE A 41 -13.04 -4.17 -12.42
C PHE A 41 -12.95 -2.86 -13.22
N TYR A 42 -11.89 -2.68 -14.01
CA TYR A 42 -11.71 -1.47 -14.81
C TYR A 42 -12.52 -1.47 -16.11
N HIS A 43 -12.74 -0.28 -16.68
CA HIS A 43 -13.33 -0.14 -18.02
C HIS A 43 -12.49 -0.88 -19.07
N HIS A 44 -13.12 -1.45 -20.11
CA HIS A 44 -12.39 -2.12 -21.20
C HIS A 44 -11.62 -1.13 -22.10
N HIS A 45 -12.06 0.12 -22.15
CA HIS A 45 -11.45 1.19 -22.95
C HIS A 45 -11.40 2.48 -22.15
N GLY A 46 -10.32 3.25 -22.31
CA GLY A 46 -10.18 4.58 -21.73
C GLY A 46 -8.74 4.91 -21.37
N PHE A 47 -8.42 6.20 -21.30
CA PHE A 47 -7.07 6.65 -20.93
C PHE A 47 -6.75 6.31 -19.47
N ALA A 48 -7.70 6.54 -18.54
CA ALA A 48 -7.53 6.28 -17.12
C ALA A 48 -7.24 4.80 -16.81
N GLN A 49 -7.97 3.87 -17.44
CA GLN A 49 -7.69 2.44 -17.29
C GLN A 49 -6.33 2.04 -17.88
N ARG A 50 -5.94 2.60 -19.03
CA ARG A 50 -4.63 2.31 -19.63
C ARG A 50 -3.49 2.75 -18.71
N VAL A 51 -3.63 3.90 -18.06
CA VAL A 51 -2.64 4.39 -17.08
C VAL A 51 -2.66 3.54 -15.82
N ALA A 52 -3.83 3.23 -15.27
CA ALA A 52 -3.96 2.44 -14.04
C ALA A 52 -3.47 0.99 -14.17
N ARG A 53 -3.51 0.39 -15.37
CA ARG A 53 -2.95 -0.95 -15.63
C ARG A 53 -1.45 -0.96 -15.89
N ASN A 54 -0.80 0.20 -15.96
CA ASN A 54 0.64 0.27 -16.21
C ASN A 54 1.41 0.01 -14.90
N GLU A 55 2.25 -1.02 -14.87
CA GLU A 55 3.07 -1.35 -13.71
C GLU A 55 3.99 -0.20 -13.28
N HIS A 56 4.48 0.59 -14.25
CA HIS A 56 5.29 1.77 -13.94
C HIS A 56 4.52 2.81 -13.12
N PHE A 57 3.22 2.95 -13.34
CA PHE A 57 2.39 3.89 -12.58
C PHE A 57 2.32 3.49 -11.10
N GLY A 58 2.12 2.20 -10.82
CA GLY A 58 2.16 1.67 -9.45
C GLY A 58 3.53 1.83 -8.80
N ASN A 59 4.62 1.54 -9.53
CA ASN A 59 5.98 1.71 -9.01
C ASN A 59 6.34 3.17 -8.72
N ILE A 60 5.87 4.12 -9.54
CA ILE A 60 6.06 5.56 -9.28
C ILE A 60 5.26 5.98 -8.04
N ALA A 61 4.03 5.50 -7.88
CA ALA A 61 3.24 5.78 -6.68
C ALA A 61 3.96 5.26 -5.43
N LEU A 62 4.49 4.02 -5.47
CA LEU A 62 5.26 3.45 -4.38
C LEU A 62 6.53 4.26 -4.06
N LEU A 63 7.25 4.72 -5.09
CA LEU A 63 8.40 5.60 -4.94
C LEU A 63 8.00 6.91 -4.25
N MET A 64 6.88 7.52 -4.66
CA MET A 64 6.38 8.76 -4.07
C MET A 64 5.96 8.59 -2.61
N ILE A 65 5.42 7.43 -2.21
CA ILE A 65 5.17 7.09 -0.80
C ILE A 65 6.49 7.06 -0.02
N GLY A 66 7.52 6.43 -0.56
CA GLY A 66 8.85 6.41 0.05
C GLY A 66 9.45 7.81 0.21
N LEU A 67 9.35 8.65 -0.83
CA LEU A 67 9.81 10.03 -0.79
C LEU A 67 9.01 10.88 0.20
N ASN A 68 7.70 10.67 0.30
CA ASN A 68 6.84 11.35 1.27
C ASN A 68 7.22 10.97 2.71
N ALA A 69 7.50 9.69 2.97
CA ALA A 69 7.97 9.25 4.30
C ALA A 69 9.31 9.88 4.69
N ILE A 70 10.26 9.98 3.73
CA ILE A 70 11.53 10.68 3.95
C ILE A 70 11.28 12.16 4.22
N TYR A 71 10.39 12.80 3.46
CA TYR A 71 10.01 14.19 3.66
C TYR A 71 9.45 14.44 5.06
N ILE A 72 8.49 13.63 5.53
CA ILE A 72 7.94 13.72 6.89
C ILE A 72 9.05 13.61 7.94
N GLY A 73 10.04 12.73 7.72
CA GLY A 73 11.20 12.62 8.62
C GLY A 73 12.10 13.86 8.64
N ILE A 74 12.29 14.51 7.49
CA ILE A 74 13.03 15.78 7.40
C ILE A 74 12.24 16.91 8.04
N ASP A 75 10.95 17.01 7.74
CA ASP A 75 10.05 18.01 8.31
C ASP A 75 10.02 17.91 9.84
N ALA A 76 9.81 16.72 10.39
CA ALA A 76 9.83 16.49 11.84
C ALA A 76 11.16 16.87 12.53
N GLN A 77 12.27 16.88 11.80
CA GLN A 77 13.59 17.16 12.36
C GLN A 77 14.01 18.63 12.21
N PHE A 78 13.59 19.30 11.13
CA PHE A 78 14.09 20.61 10.73
C PHE A 78 13.02 21.71 10.68
N ASN A 79 11.74 21.35 10.62
CA ASN A 79 10.66 22.32 10.70
C ASN A 79 10.36 22.62 12.17
N THR A 80 10.65 23.84 12.58
CA THR A 80 10.46 24.32 13.97
C THR A 80 9.17 25.11 14.13
N GLU A 81 8.41 25.29 13.04
CA GLU A 81 7.18 26.07 13.00
C GLU A 81 5.99 25.10 13.05
N ASP A 82 5.23 25.11 14.14
CA ASP A 82 3.97 24.34 14.25
C ASP A 82 2.89 24.90 13.30
N ASN A 83 3.07 26.12 12.81
CA ASN A 83 2.14 26.74 11.88
C ASN A 83 2.57 26.46 10.43
N PRO A 84 1.79 25.69 9.64
CA PRO A 84 2.14 25.38 8.26
C PRO A 84 2.28 26.62 7.37
N PHE A 85 1.61 27.74 7.71
CA PHE A 85 1.75 29.00 6.97
C PHE A 85 3.06 29.75 7.24
N ARG A 86 3.73 29.43 8.35
CA ARG A 86 5.02 30.03 8.72
C ARG A 86 6.20 29.12 8.44
N ALA A 87 5.95 27.83 8.22
CA ALA A 87 6.93 26.90 7.70
C ALA A 87 7.58 27.46 6.43
N ALA A 88 8.86 27.17 6.22
CA ALA A 88 9.57 27.66 5.05
C ALA A 88 8.88 27.23 3.74
N LEU A 89 8.94 28.09 2.72
CA LEU A 89 8.23 27.88 1.45
C LEU A 89 8.48 26.51 0.81
N TYR A 90 9.67 25.93 1.00
CA TYR A 90 9.98 24.62 0.43
C TYR A 90 9.23 23.46 1.10
N PHE A 91 8.91 23.55 2.40
CA PHE A 91 8.07 22.58 3.11
C PHE A 91 6.63 22.68 2.61
N GLN A 92 6.08 23.90 2.58
CA GLN A 92 4.72 24.14 2.07
C GLN A 92 4.53 23.63 0.63
N VAL A 93 5.48 23.91 -0.27
CA VAL A 93 5.39 23.47 -1.67
C VAL A 93 5.50 21.95 -1.78
N ALA A 94 6.37 21.32 -1.00
CA ALA A 94 6.53 19.86 -1.02
C ALA A 94 5.25 19.14 -0.60
N GLU A 95 4.60 19.57 0.48
CA GLU A 95 3.31 19.03 0.92
C GLU A 95 2.23 19.12 -0.15
N GLN A 96 2.10 20.28 -0.81
CA GLN A 96 1.13 20.47 -1.89
C GLN A 96 1.43 19.56 -3.08
N VAL A 97 2.70 19.36 -3.42
CA VAL A 97 3.12 18.46 -4.51
C VAL A 97 2.75 17.01 -4.19
N PHE A 98 3.04 16.53 -2.97
CA PHE A 98 2.65 15.18 -2.56
C PHE A 98 1.14 15.01 -2.53
N CYS A 99 0.42 15.99 -1.97
CA CYS A 99 -1.04 15.98 -1.90
C CYS A 99 -1.66 15.90 -3.31
N VAL A 100 -1.25 16.78 -4.23
CA VAL A 100 -1.74 16.78 -5.63
C VAL A 100 -1.38 15.49 -6.35
N PHE A 101 -0.17 14.96 -6.13
CA PHE A 101 0.25 13.70 -6.75
C PHE A 101 -0.65 12.53 -6.31
N PHE A 102 -0.83 12.33 -5.01
CA PHE A 102 -1.67 11.24 -4.50
C PHE A 102 -3.15 11.43 -4.85
N LEU A 103 -3.64 12.67 -4.89
CA LEU A 103 -4.98 12.98 -5.38
C LEU A 103 -5.16 12.59 -6.85
N LEU A 104 -4.22 12.94 -7.71
CA LEU A 104 -4.27 12.59 -9.14
C LEU A 104 -4.16 11.08 -9.34
N GLU A 105 -3.27 10.44 -8.59
CA GLU A 105 -3.11 8.99 -8.65
C GLU A 105 -4.42 8.27 -8.29
N TRP A 106 -4.98 8.62 -7.14
CA TRP A 106 -6.26 8.11 -6.67
C TRP A 106 -7.40 8.42 -7.65
N LEU A 107 -7.44 9.62 -8.23
CA LEU A 107 -8.45 10.02 -9.21
C LEU A 107 -8.35 9.17 -10.48
N VAL A 108 -7.14 8.92 -10.98
CA VAL A 108 -6.92 8.07 -12.16
C VAL A 108 -7.39 6.64 -11.88
N ARG A 109 -7.03 6.05 -10.72
CA ARG A 109 -7.53 4.72 -10.32
C ARG A 109 -9.05 4.71 -10.16
N PHE A 110 -9.61 5.73 -9.53
CA PHE A 110 -11.05 5.87 -9.35
C PHE A 110 -11.79 5.96 -10.69
N MET A 111 -11.26 6.72 -11.66
CA MET A 111 -11.81 6.82 -13.01
C MET A 111 -11.66 5.52 -13.81
N ALA A 112 -10.66 4.68 -13.51
CA ALA A 112 -10.49 3.40 -14.17
C ALA A 112 -11.62 2.40 -13.85
N PHE A 113 -12.20 2.43 -12.64
CA PHE A 113 -13.29 1.51 -12.24
C PHE A 113 -14.58 1.71 -13.03
N LYS A 114 -15.10 0.60 -13.58
CA LYS A 114 -16.36 0.52 -14.34
C LYS A 114 -17.60 0.74 -13.47
N ARG A 115 -17.59 0.20 -12.25
CA ARG A 115 -18.64 0.42 -11.23
C ARG A 115 -17.97 0.97 -9.98
N LYS A 116 -18.39 2.17 -9.55
CA LYS A 116 -17.78 2.83 -8.38
C LYS A 116 -17.96 2.03 -7.08
N SER A 117 -19.02 1.23 -6.96
CA SER A 117 -19.18 0.35 -5.79
C SER A 117 -18.12 -0.74 -5.68
N ASP A 118 -17.43 -1.09 -6.77
CA ASP A 118 -16.38 -2.12 -6.73
C ASP A 118 -15.06 -1.56 -6.16
N CYS A 119 -14.90 -0.23 -6.07
CA CYS A 119 -13.70 0.37 -5.45
C CYS A 119 -13.60 0.08 -3.95
N MET A 120 -14.72 -0.13 -3.25
CA MET A 120 -14.73 -0.48 -1.82
C MET A 120 -14.39 -1.94 -1.55
N LYS A 121 -14.43 -2.79 -2.58
CA LYS A 121 -14.02 -4.20 -2.49
C LYS A 121 -12.51 -4.34 -2.60
N ASP A 122 -11.86 -3.41 -3.29
CA ASP A 122 -10.41 -3.42 -3.47
C ASP A 122 -9.68 -2.90 -2.23
N THR A 123 -8.85 -3.77 -1.65
CA THR A 123 -8.08 -3.44 -0.44
C THR A 123 -6.99 -2.40 -0.72
N TRP A 124 -6.39 -2.45 -1.90
CA TRP A 124 -5.37 -1.49 -2.31
C TRP A 124 -5.97 -0.09 -2.51
N PHE A 125 -7.11 0.02 -3.20
CA PHE A 125 -7.80 1.29 -3.35
C PHE A 125 -8.29 1.88 -2.02
N LYS A 126 -8.74 1.04 -1.06
CA LYS A 126 -9.09 1.50 0.30
C LYS A 126 -7.90 2.12 1.01
N PHE A 127 -6.72 1.50 0.90
CA PHE A 127 -5.49 2.04 1.47
C PHE A 127 -5.14 3.40 0.86
N ASP A 128 -5.14 3.51 -0.47
CA ASP A 128 -4.89 4.77 -1.18
C ASP A 128 -5.90 5.86 -0.78
N THR A 129 -7.17 5.49 -0.61
CA THR A 129 -8.23 6.41 -0.18
C THR A 129 -7.96 6.96 1.23
N VAL A 130 -7.47 6.12 2.15
CA VAL A 130 -7.09 6.57 3.50
C VAL A 130 -5.90 7.51 3.43
N LEU A 131 -4.86 7.18 2.65
CA LEU A 131 -3.69 8.04 2.48
C LEU A 131 -4.07 9.43 1.95
N VAL A 132 -4.89 9.47 0.90
CA VAL A 132 -5.37 10.73 0.32
C VAL A 132 -6.24 11.51 1.31
N ALA A 133 -7.11 10.84 2.06
CA ALA A 133 -7.94 11.49 3.06
C ALA A 133 -7.10 12.10 4.20
N LEU A 134 -6.05 11.42 4.65
CA LEU A 134 -5.13 11.93 5.66
C LEU A 134 -4.35 13.15 5.12
N MET A 135 -3.81 13.08 3.91
CA MET A 135 -3.13 14.22 3.26
C MET A 135 -4.06 15.42 3.09
N LEU A 136 -5.30 15.22 2.63
CA LEU A 136 -6.28 16.31 2.51
C LEU A 136 -6.63 16.91 3.88
N MET A 137 -6.80 16.08 4.90
CA MET A 137 -7.08 16.55 6.26
C MET A 137 -5.93 17.37 6.80
N GLU A 138 -4.69 16.92 6.62
CA GLU A 138 -3.49 17.63 7.03
C GLU A 138 -3.39 18.96 6.29
N THR A 139 -3.42 18.94 4.96
CA THR A 139 -3.20 20.14 4.16
C THR A 139 -4.36 21.14 4.24
N TRP A 140 -5.61 20.70 4.11
CA TRP A 140 -6.78 21.60 4.03
C TRP A 140 -7.48 21.75 5.38
N GLY A 141 -7.50 20.69 6.20
CA GLY A 141 -8.09 20.75 7.53
C GLY A 141 -7.35 21.72 8.44
N LEU A 142 -6.01 21.72 8.42
CA LEU A 142 -5.23 22.71 9.17
C LEU A 142 -5.51 24.14 8.68
N MET A 143 -5.60 24.37 7.36
CA MET A 143 -5.98 25.69 6.82
C MET A 143 -7.35 26.14 7.32
N ILE A 144 -8.35 25.25 7.30
CA ILE A 144 -9.71 25.57 7.77
C ILE A 144 -9.72 25.89 9.27
N VAL A 145 -9.02 25.09 10.08
CA VAL A 145 -8.94 25.32 11.53
C VAL A 145 -8.25 26.65 11.84
N CYS A 146 -7.12 26.96 11.20
CA CYS A 146 -6.46 28.25 11.34
C CYS A 146 -7.39 29.40 10.93
N ALA A 147 -8.10 29.29 9.80
CA ALA A 147 -9.03 30.31 9.33
C ALA A 147 -10.25 30.53 10.25
N ILE A 148 -10.61 29.56 11.09
CA ILE A 148 -11.69 29.67 12.08
C ILE A 148 -11.20 30.27 13.41
N LEU A 149 -9.90 30.08 13.73
CA LEU A 149 -9.29 30.52 14.98
C LEU A 149 -8.73 31.96 14.93
N ASP A 150 -8.53 32.51 13.72
CA ASP A 150 -8.29 33.94 13.46
C ASP A 150 -9.60 34.76 13.50
#